data_AF-A0A0R2GXN1-F1
#
_entry.id   AF-A0A0R2GXN1-F1
#
_cell.length_a   1.000
_cell.length_b   1.000
_cell.length_c   1.000
_cell.angle_alpha   90.00
_cell.angle_beta   90.00
_cell.angle_gamma   90.00
#
_symmetry.space_group_name_H-M   'P 1'
#
loop_
_entity.id
_entity.type
_entity.pdbx_description
1 polymer ?
#
loop_
_entity_poly.entity_id
_entity_poly.type
_entity_poly.pdbx_seq_one_letter_code
_entity_poly.pdbx_strand_id
1 'polypeptide(L)'
;MKVKKTTIVFYLSCILFFVSNTNIFYLFPLSGIFSGTSNNTLSSIAGLFIFAMSIFYVNGNGKKYYVGKFSNSIILFFIIFVVTSFHSIYSTGFTPKQIFINLMAGYLILLLYYPLMNLLSDEDKYRRFIFVGELFYDLLGILFLIQYILLARSGIYILKISELIISGQYMRIYGVFEGFIRIFILMIGYEIFKTKKRKNTFHVVSLIILLLSVLLIDQSRYYIITLILCLLIDYLYINKGKISVGKMLFSIVVIPMAMMLLVKFATSISNSVTLNDGGYTNARTGGYAYYWELFRSNILFGIGAANPDKWTPVWYLERGPQGIYHLSDVGIVGTLTMFGILILFWLIYVLLKMIKLCTITVGVDQGLSLSILIMMLLALPLNSYLDSTRVMSLLLSITIIELNYLRNITSDLEVKTR
;
A
#
# COMPACT_ATOMS: atom_id res chain seq x y z
N MET A 1 -8.20 -30.82 -23.54
CA MET A 1 -7.66 -30.54 -22.19
C MET A 1 -8.68 -29.72 -21.41
N LYS A 2 -9.46 -30.31 -20.49
CA LYS A 2 -10.49 -29.58 -19.72
C LYS A 2 -9.80 -28.76 -18.63
N VAL A 3 -9.60 -27.47 -18.87
CA VAL A 3 -9.17 -26.55 -17.81
C VAL A 3 -10.22 -26.59 -16.70
N LYS A 4 -9.82 -26.95 -15.47
CA LYS A 4 -10.74 -26.97 -14.33
C LYS A 4 -11.31 -25.56 -14.16
N LYS A 5 -12.63 -25.44 -14.00
CA LYS A 5 -13.38 -24.18 -13.83
C LYS A 5 -12.75 -23.26 -12.76
N THR A 6 -12.17 -23.87 -11.72
CA THR A 6 -11.40 -23.22 -10.63
C THR A 6 -10.21 -22.40 -11.12
N THR A 7 -9.48 -22.90 -12.11
CA THR A 7 -8.26 -22.27 -12.65
C THR A 7 -8.59 -21.05 -13.49
N ILE A 8 -9.68 -21.10 -14.26
CA ILE A 8 -10.16 -19.96 -15.07
C ILE A 8 -10.59 -18.81 -14.16
N VAL A 9 -11.38 -19.10 -13.13
CA VAL A 9 -11.83 -18.07 -12.17
C VAL A 9 -10.64 -17.41 -11.46
N PHE A 10 -9.61 -18.18 -11.09
CA PHE A 10 -8.38 -17.64 -10.52
C PHE A 10 -7.70 -16.63 -11.46
N TYR A 11 -7.44 -17.02 -12.72
CA TYR A 11 -6.74 -16.14 -13.67
C TYR A 11 -7.57 -14.90 -14.01
N LEU A 12 -8.89 -15.04 -14.20
CA LEU A 12 -9.77 -13.90 -14.43
C LEU A 12 -9.75 -12.91 -13.26
N SER A 13 -9.83 -13.40 -12.02
CA SER A 13 -9.73 -12.54 -10.84
C SER A 13 -8.38 -11.84 -10.74
N CYS A 14 -7.27 -12.54 -11.04
CA CYS A 14 -5.95 -11.93 -11.04
C CYS A 14 -5.82 -10.86 -12.13
N ILE A 15 -6.24 -11.16 -13.37
CA ILE A 15 -6.18 -10.20 -14.49
C ILE A 15 -7.03 -8.98 -14.16
N LEU A 16 -8.27 -9.16 -13.69
CA LEU A 16 -9.14 -8.05 -13.31
C LEU A 16 -8.52 -7.20 -12.21
N PHE A 17 -7.96 -7.84 -11.17
CA PHE A 17 -7.25 -7.16 -10.10
C PHE A 17 -6.07 -6.33 -10.63
N PHE A 18 -5.14 -6.92 -11.39
CA PHE A 18 -3.97 -6.21 -11.87
C PHE A 18 -4.29 -5.12 -12.90
N VAL A 19 -5.18 -5.37 -13.86
CA VAL A 19 -5.64 -4.35 -14.83
C VAL A 19 -6.28 -3.16 -14.12
N SER A 20 -7.13 -3.42 -13.13
CA SER A 20 -7.76 -2.35 -12.35
C SER A 20 -6.74 -1.56 -11.55
N ASN A 21 -5.78 -2.24 -10.93
CA ASN A 21 -4.78 -1.62 -10.08
C ASN A 21 -3.67 -0.87 -10.83
N THR A 22 -3.46 -1.17 -12.11
CA THR A 22 -2.61 -0.37 -12.99
C THR A 22 -3.37 0.71 -13.76
N ASN A 23 -4.66 0.91 -13.48
CA ASN A 23 -5.54 1.82 -14.21
C ASN A 23 -5.45 1.64 -15.73
N ILE A 24 -5.46 0.38 -16.19
CA ILE A 24 -5.29 0.01 -17.60
C ILE A 24 -3.98 0.61 -18.18
N PHE A 25 -2.91 0.51 -17.39
CA PHE A 25 -1.57 1.01 -17.71
C PHE A 25 -1.49 2.52 -18.04
N TYR A 26 -2.51 3.30 -17.67
CA TYR A 26 -2.61 4.72 -17.99
C TYR A 26 -2.53 5.02 -19.50
N LEU A 27 -2.83 4.05 -20.37
CA LEU A 27 -2.79 4.25 -21.83
C LEU A 27 -4.01 5.01 -22.36
N PHE A 28 -5.13 4.95 -21.62
CA PHE A 28 -6.39 5.56 -22.01
C PHE A 28 -6.86 6.54 -20.93
N PRO A 29 -7.46 7.68 -21.31
CA PRO A 29 -8.06 8.58 -20.34
C PRO A 29 -9.30 7.90 -19.74
N LEU A 30 -9.26 7.62 -18.45
CA LEU A 30 -10.44 7.16 -17.71
C LEU A 30 -11.38 8.34 -17.47
N SER A 31 -12.70 8.09 -17.47
CA SER A 31 -13.69 9.12 -17.27
C SER A 31 -13.79 9.52 -15.78
N GLY A 32 -13.79 10.83 -15.49
CA GLY A 32 -14.25 11.43 -14.22
C GLY A 32 -13.88 10.65 -12.95
N ILE A 33 -14.84 9.91 -12.40
CA ILE A 33 -14.75 9.17 -11.12
C ILE A 33 -13.65 8.09 -11.14
N PHE A 34 -13.25 7.61 -12.31
CA PHE A 34 -12.16 6.63 -12.48
C PHE A 34 -10.81 7.28 -12.81
N SER A 35 -10.79 8.59 -13.06
CA SER A 35 -9.56 9.34 -13.30
C SER A 35 -8.93 9.79 -11.97
N GLY A 36 -7.62 9.65 -11.82
CA GLY A 36 -6.91 9.90 -10.57
C GLY A 36 -5.81 8.86 -10.32
N THR A 37 -4.55 9.26 -10.23
CA THR A 37 -3.42 8.38 -9.84
C THR A 37 -3.49 7.93 -8.39
N SER A 38 -4.04 8.77 -7.52
CA SER A 38 -4.34 8.48 -6.12
C SER A 38 -5.70 7.80 -5.92
N ASN A 39 -6.44 7.58 -7.02
CA ASN A 39 -7.81 7.13 -6.97
C ASN A 39 -7.89 5.61 -7.22
N ASN A 40 -7.98 4.85 -6.14
CA ASN A 40 -8.18 3.39 -6.18
C ASN A 40 -9.65 3.00 -6.44
N THR A 41 -10.48 3.88 -7.03
CA THR A 41 -11.90 3.58 -7.33
C THR A 41 -12.04 2.37 -8.24
N LEU A 42 -11.27 2.31 -9.33
CA LEU A 42 -11.36 1.19 -10.27
C LEU A 42 -10.98 -0.13 -9.57
N SER A 43 -9.89 -0.12 -8.81
CA SER A 43 -9.42 -1.27 -8.02
C SER A 43 -10.42 -1.67 -6.93
N SER A 44 -11.11 -0.71 -6.32
CA SER A 44 -12.12 -0.93 -5.28
C SER A 44 -13.40 -1.54 -5.85
N ILE A 45 -13.86 -1.06 -7.02
CA ILE A 45 -15.02 -1.64 -7.73
C ILE A 45 -14.69 -3.04 -8.24
N ALA A 46 -13.53 -3.22 -8.87
CA ALA A 46 -13.03 -4.53 -9.24
C ALA A 46 -12.91 -5.45 -8.01
N GLY A 47 -12.44 -4.90 -6.89
CA GLY A 47 -12.33 -5.59 -5.62
C GLY A 47 -13.67 -6.07 -5.07
N LEU A 48 -14.71 -5.23 -5.15
CA LEU A 48 -16.07 -5.60 -4.78
C LEU A 48 -16.67 -6.65 -5.73
N PHE A 49 -16.34 -6.58 -7.02
CA PHE A 49 -16.77 -7.59 -7.99
C PHE A 49 -16.11 -8.95 -7.74
N ILE A 50 -14.79 -8.99 -7.53
CA ILE A 50 -14.04 -10.20 -7.13
C ILE A 50 -14.58 -10.72 -5.80
N PHE A 51 -14.82 -9.79 -4.88
CA PHE A 51 -15.75 -9.82 -3.75
C PHE A 51 -16.90 -10.81 -3.92
N ALA A 52 -17.92 -10.30 -4.62
CA ALA A 52 -19.17 -10.96 -4.89
C ALA A 52 -18.99 -12.28 -5.64
N MET A 53 -18.14 -12.32 -6.67
CA MET A 53 -17.85 -13.56 -7.42
C MET A 53 -17.34 -14.66 -6.49
N SER A 54 -16.48 -14.34 -5.53
CA SER A 54 -15.95 -15.32 -4.60
C SER A 54 -17.01 -15.89 -3.66
N ILE A 55 -17.96 -15.05 -3.21
CA ILE A 55 -19.12 -15.51 -2.42
C ILE A 55 -20.00 -16.44 -3.24
N PHE A 56 -20.38 -16.03 -4.45
CA PHE A 56 -21.21 -16.87 -5.34
C PHE A 56 -20.53 -18.20 -5.68
N TYR A 57 -19.22 -18.17 -5.92
CA TYR A 57 -18.43 -19.36 -6.21
C TYR A 57 -18.34 -20.32 -5.02
N VAL A 58 -18.18 -19.79 -3.80
CA VAL A 58 -18.10 -20.60 -2.58
C VAL A 58 -19.46 -21.20 -2.24
N ASN A 59 -20.52 -20.39 -2.27
CA ASN A 59 -21.90 -20.82 -2.01
C ASN A 59 -22.38 -21.86 -3.04
N GLY A 60 -22.09 -21.65 -4.32
CA GLY A 60 -22.45 -22.57 -5.39
C GLY A 60 -21.75 -23.94 -5.31
N ASN A 61 -20.67 -24.06 -4.54
CA ASN A 61 -19.98 -25.32 -4.27
C ASN A 61 -20.28 -25.90 -2.88
N GLY A 62 -21.23 -25.32 -2.13
CA GLY A 62 -21.60 -25.77 -0.78
C GLY A 62 -20.48 -25.64 0.27
N LYS A 63 -19.44 -24.83 0.00
CA LYS A 63 -18.32 -24.63 0.92
C LYS A 63 -18.61 -23.49 1.88
N LYS A 64 -18.06 -23.57 3.10
CA LYS A 64 -18.10 -22.44 4.03
C LYS A 64 -17.11 -21.36 3.58
N TYR A 65 -17.54 -20.10 3.64
CA TYR A 65 -16.70 -18.96 3.34
C TYR A 65 -15.62 -18.79 4.41
N TYR A 66 -14.39 -18.54 3.98
CA TYR A 66 -13.27 -18.37 4.89
C TYR A 66 -13.40 -17.06 5.66
N VAL A 67 -13.48 -17.17 6.99
CA VAL A 67 -13.39 -16.04 7.91
C VAL A 67 -11.98 -16.06 8.48
N GLY A 68 -11.10 -15.24 7.91
CA GLY A 68 -9.73 -15.13 8.37
C GLY A 68 -9.59 -14.33 9.65
N LYS A 69 -8.40 -14.34 10.24
CA LYS A 69 -8.11 -13.69 11.51
C LYS A 69 -8.35 -12.20 11.46
N PHE A 70 -8.05 -11.51 10.36
CA PHE A 70 -8.28 -10.06 10.24
C PHE A 70 -9.73 -9.67 9.86
N SER A 71 -10.65 -10.61 9.68
CA SER A 71 -12.05 -10.31 9.31
C SER A 71 -12.71 -9.33 10.28
N ASN A 72 -12.61 -9.58 11.60
CA ASN A 72 -13.18 -8.68 12.62
C ASN A 72 -12.52 -7.29 12.60
N SER A 73 -11.23 -7.21 12.26
CA SER A 73 -10.53 -5.94 12.11
C SER A 73 -11.10 -5.15 10.93
N ILE A 74 -11.33 -5.80 9.79
CA ILE A 74 -11.91 -5.16 8.60
C ILE A 74 -13.35 -4.70 8.87
N ILE A 75 -14.17 -5.53 9.51
CA ILE A 75 -15.54 -5.17 9.88
C ILE A 75 -15.54 -3.96 10.82
N LEU A 76 -14.70 -3.97 11.87
CA LEU A 76 -14.58 -2.86 12.81
C LEU A 76 -14.14 -1.57 12.11
N PHE A 77 -13.25 -1.66 11.12
CA PHE A 77 -12.85 -0.51 10.30
C PHE A 77 -14.05 0.08 9.55
N PHE A 78 -14.85 -0.75 8.88
CA PHE A 78 -16.05 -0.27 8.18
C PHE A 78 -17.09 0.33 9.14
N ILE A 79 -17.23 -0.21 10.35
CA ILE A 79 -18.10 0.39 11.38
C ILE A 79 -17.59 1.80 11.75
N ILE A 80 -16.29 1.95 12.01
CA ILE A 80 -15.68 3.26 12.28
C ILE A 80 -15.91 4.21 11.10
N PHE A 81 -15.68 3.74 9.87
CA PHE A 81 -15.91 4.53 8.66
C PHE A 81 -17.36 5.01 8.58
N VAL A 82 -18.34 4.14 8.79
CA VAL A 82 -19.76 4.50 8.73
C VAL A 82 -20.13 5.51 9.81
N VAL A 83 -19.69 5.30 11.06
CA VAL A 83 -19.97 6.22 12.17
C VAL A 83 -19.36 7.61 11.92
N THR A 84 -18.10 7.65 11.50
CA THR A 84 -17.40 8.91 11.18
C THR A 84 -18.00 9.60 9.96
N SER A 85 -18.48 8.84 8.97
CA SER A 85 -19.22 9.36 7.82
C SER A 85 -20.53 10.02 8.22
N PHE A 86 -21.33 9.38 9.08
CA PHE A 86 -22.56 10.00 9.58
C PHE A 86 -22.25 11.28 10.34
N HIS A 87 -21.27 11.26 11.25
CA HIS A 87 -20.87 12.45 11.98
C HIS A 87 -20.50 13.60 11.02
N SER A 88 -19.67 13.32 10.02
CA SER A 88 -19.20 14.26 9.00
C SER A 88 -20.35 14.92 8.20
N ILE A 89 -21.39 14.17 7.84
CA ILE A 89 -22.55 14.73 7.14
C ILE A 89 -23.26 15.77 8.01
N TYR A 90 -23.40 15.50 9.30
CA TYR A 90 -24.16 16.36 10.21
C TYR A 90 -23.35 17.52 10.78
N SER A 91 -22.06 17.32 11.10
CA SER A 91 -21.25 18.30 11.84
C SER A 91 -20.41 19.21 10.95
N THR A 92 -19.86 18.68 9.84
CA THR A 92 -18.93 19.41 8.97
C THR A 92 -19.56 19.85 7.64
N GLY A 93 -20.77 19.37 7.34
CA GLY A 93 -21.54 19.81 6.17
C GLY A 93 -21.12 19.15 4.85
N PHE A 94 -20.35 18.05 4.91
CA PHE A 94 -20.06 17.26 3.72
C PHE A 94 -21.32 16.60 3.18
N THR A 95 -21.42 16.52 1.86
CA THR A 95 -22.52 15.81 1.23
C THR A 95 -22.31 14.29 1.28
N PRO A 96 -23.37 13.47 1.33
CA PRO A 96 -23.25 12.01 1.26
C PRO A 96 -22.46 11.53 0.04
N LYS A 97 -22.58 12.25 -1.09
CA LYS A 97 -21.84 11.98 -2.32
C LYS A 97 -20.32 12.12 -2.12
N GLN A 98 -19.86 13.19 -1.48
CA GLN A 98 -18.43 13.45 -1.25
C GLN A 98 -17.79 12.37 -0.37
N ILE A 99 -18.54 11.82 0.59
CA ILE A 99 -18.07 10.74 1.46
C ILE A 99 -18.12 9.39 0.75
N PHE A 100 -19.21 9.09 0.05
CA PHE A 100 -19.39 7.82 -0.65
C PHE A 100 -18.36 7.64 -1.76
N ILE A 101 -18.01 8.71 -2.48
CA ILE A 101 -16.93 8.66 -3.47
C ILE A 101 -15.63 8.20 -2.82
N ASN A 102 -15.28 8.67 -1.62
CA ASN A 102 -14.04 8.28 -0.97
C ASN A 102 -14.08 6.82 -0.44
N LEU A 103 -15.23 6.37 0.06
CA LEU A 103 -15.47 4.95 0.39
C LEU A 103 -15.22 4.06 -0.85
N MET A 104 -15.83 4.43 -1.98
CA MET A 104 -15.64 3.74 -3.25
C MET A 104 -14.22 3.90 -3.79
N ALA A 105 -13.54 5.01 -3.50
CA ALA A 105 -12.23 5.33 -4.06
C ALA A 105 -11.05 4.66 -3.39
N GLY A 106 -11.20 4.10 -2.19
CA GLY A 106 -10.03 3.52 -1.51
C GLY A 106 -10.31 2.37 -0.57
N TYR A 107 -11.44 2.38 0.15
CA TYR A 107 -11.59 1.53 1.33
C TYR A 107 -12.28 0.19 1.07
N LEU A 108 -13.16 0.12 0.05
CA LEU A 108 -13.78 -1.15 -0.36
C LEU A 108 -12.76 -2.20 -0.79
N ILE A 109 -11.56 -1.78 -1.20
CA ILE A 109 -10.48 -2.69 -1.57
C ILE A 109 -10.11 -3.65 -0.43
N LEU A 110 -10.35 -3.29 0.84
CA LEU A 110 -10.12 -4.18 1.99
C LEU A 110 -10.97 -5.46 1.92
N LEU A 111 -12.09 -5.45 1.20
CA LEU A 111 -12.91 -6.65 0.97
C LEU A 111 -12.20 -7.71 0.13
N LEU A 112 -11.16 -7.34 -0.62
CA LEU A 112 -10.32 -8.31 -1.33
C LEU A 112 -9.54 -9.23 -0.41
N TYR A 113 -9.44 -8.93 0.88
CA TYR A 113 -8.78 -9.79 1.86
C TYR A 113 -9.32 -11.22 1.79
N TYR A 114 -10.65 -11.38 1.76
CA TYR A 114 -11.27 -12.70 1.77
C TYR A 114 -10.99 -13.53 0.50
N PRO A 115 -11.20 -13.03 -0.74
CA PRO A 115 -10.84 -13.78 -1.92
C PRO A 115 -9.34 -14.00 -2.01
N LEU A 116 -8.48 -13.05 -1.61
CA LEU A 116 -7.03 -13.26 -1.62
C LEU A 116 -6.60 -14.39 -0.67
N MET A 117 -7.14 -14.43 0.56
CA MET A 117 -6.88 -15.54 1.49
C MET A 117 -7.30 -16.90 0.90
N ASN A 118 -8.45 -16.95 0.24
CA ASN A 118 -8.93 -18.16 -0.42
C ASN A 118 -8.08 -18.57 -1.63
N LEU A 119 -7.63 -17.60 -2.45
CA LEU A 119 -6.90 -17.87 -3.68
C LEU A 119 -5.41 -18.15 -3.44
N LEU A 120 -4.79 -17.50 -2.45
CA LEU A 120 -3.35 -17.52 -2.22
C LEU A 120 -2.89 -18.46 -1.09
N SER A 121 -3.83 -19.15 -0.44
CA SER A 121 -3.53 -20.20 0.55
C SER A 121 -2.75 -21.37 -0.08
N ASP A 122 -2.96 -21.63 -1.36
CA ASP A 122 -2.24 -22.61 -2.17
C ASP A 122 -0.92 -22.01 -2.68
N GLU A 123 0.22 -22.66 -2.36
CA GLU A 123 1.56 -22.21 -2.73
C GLU A 123 1.76 -22.06 -4.25
N ASP A 124 1.19 -22.96 -5.07
CA ASP A 124 1.30 -22.86 -6.52
C ASP A 124 0.52 -21.65 -7.05
N LYS A 125 -0.65 -21.38 -6.48
CA LYS A 125 -1.44 -20.19 -6.85
C LYS A 125 -0.78 -18.90 -6.37
N TYR A 126 -0.17 -18.92 -5.19
CA TYR A 126 0.62 -17.80 -4.68
C TYR A 126 1.78 -17.44 -5.61
N ARG A 127 2.57 -18.43 -6.03
CA ARG A 127 3.66 -18.21 -6.99
C ARG A 127 3.16 -17.71 -8.35
N ARG A 128 2.03 -18.24 -8.83
CA ARG A 128 1.40 -17.75 -10.06
C ARG A 128 0.89 -16.32 -9.92
N PHE A 129 0.35 -15.96 -8.76
CA PHE A 129 -0.09 -14.59 -8.49
C PHE A 129 1.09 -13.62 -8.53
N ILE A 130 2.24 -13.98 -7.93
CA ILE A 130 3.48 -13.20 -8.04
C ILE A 130 3.90 -13.06 -9.49
N PHE A 131 4.00 -14.16 -10.22
CA PHE A 131 4.42 -14.14 -11.62
C PHE A 131 3.50 -13.28 -12.51
N VAL A 132 2.18 -13.37 -12.35
CA VAL A 132 1.24 -12.51 -13.08
C VAL A 132 1.44 -11.05 -12.67
N GLY A 133 1.62 -10.76 -11.38
CA GLY A 133 1.90 -9.41 -10.90
C GLY A 133 3.18 -8.83 -11.51
N GLU A 134 4.25 -9.61 -11.61
CA GLU A 134 5.51 -9.21 -12.23
C GLU A 134 5.29 -8.82 -13.69
N LEU A 135 4.58 -9.64 -14.48
CA LEU A 135 4.28 -9.29 -15.88
C LEU A 135 3.56 -7.94 -16.01
N PHE A 136 2.58 -7.66 -15.14
CA PHE A 136 1.86 -6.40 -15.15
C PHE A 136 2.73 -5.23 -14.69
N TYR A 137 3.46 -5.38 -13.58
CA TYR A 137 4.24 -4.29 -13.02
C TYR A 137 5.55 -4.03 -13.75
N ASP A 138 6.13 -5.02 -14.41
CA ASP A 138 7.26 -4.85 -15.30
C ASP A 138 6.83 -4.10 -16.56
N LEU A 139 5.67 -4.47 -17.14
CA LEU A 139 5.11 -3.73 -18.28
C LEU A 139 4.84 -2.28 -17.90
N LEU A 140 4.21 -2.04 -16.74
CA LEU A 140 3.98 -0.69 -16.23
C LEU A 140 5.30 0.07 -15.97
N GLY A 141 6.28 -0.57 -15.34
CA GLY A 141 7.60 0.01 -15.05
C GLY A 141 8.34 0.39 -16.33
N ILE A 142 8.34 -0.49 -17.34
CA ILE A 142 8.91 -0.21 -18.66
C ILE A 142 8.19 0.97 -19.32
N LEU A 143 6.86 1.02 -19.28
CA LEU A 143 6.09 2.13 -19.83
C LEU A 143 6.46 3.46 -19.14
N PHE A 144 6.60 3.47 -17.82
CA PHE A 144 7.02 4.66 -17.10
C PHE A 144 8.47 5.06 -17.43
N LEU A 145 9.40 4.10 -17.55
CA LEU A 145 10.78 4.39 -17.93
C LEU A 145 10.88 4.96 -19.35
N ILE A 146 10.10 4.42 -20.30
CA ILE A 146 9.98 4.97 -21.66
C ILE A 146 9.42 6.39 -21.59
N GLN A 147 8.34 6.61 -20.82
CA GLN A 147 7.74 7.92 -20.66
C GLN A 147 8.71 8.94 -20.04
N TYR A 148 9.54 8.53 -19.08
CA TYR A 148 10.59 9.36 -18.49
C TYR A 148 11.63 9.78 -19.53
N ILE A 149 12.11 8.85 -20.36
CA ILE A 149 13.08 9.13 -21.43
C ILE A 149 12.48 10.05 -22.51
N LEU A 150 11.24 9.79 -22.93
CA LEU A 150 10.55 10.59 -23.94
C LEU A 150 10.35 12.03 -23.48
N LEU A 151 9.94 12.24 -22.23
CA LEU A 151 9.80 13.58 -21.69
C LEU A 151 11.15 14.29 -21.64
N ALA A 152 12.20 13.64 -21.14
CA ALA A 152 13.53 14.23 -21.01
C ALA A 152 14.15 14.63 -22.36
N ARG A 153 13.93 13.85 -23.43
CA ARG A 153 14.54 14.09 -24.75
C ARG A 153 13.69 14.90 -25.71
N SER A 154 12.36 14.73 -25.67
CA SER A 154 11.45 15.23 -26.71
C SER A 154 10.28 16.05 -26.16
N GLY A 155 10.11 16.11 -24.83
CA GLY A 155 8.95 16.75 -24.21
C GLY A 155 7.62 16.04 -24.49
N ILE A 156 7.64 14.84 -25.09
CA ILE A 156 6.43 14.10 -25.49
C ILE A 156 5.83 13.36 -24.31
N TYR A 157 4.51 13.47 -24.18
CA TYR A 157 3.72 12.83 -23.13
C TYR A 157 2.62 11.93 -23.70
N ILE A 158 2.73 10.63 -23.46
CA ILE A 158 1.85 9.58 -24.01
C ILE A 158 0.86 9.09 -22.95
N LEU A 159 1.35 8.79 -21.75
CA LEU A 159 0.53 8.25 -20.67
C LEU A 159 -0.51 9.29 -20.19
N LYS A 160 -1.69 8.86 -19.79
CA LYS A 160 -2.81 9.72 -19.35
C LYS A 160 -2.92 9.73 -17.83
N ILE A 161 -1.88 10.25 -17.19
CA ILE A 161 -1.74 10.33 -15.73
C ILE A 161 -2.22 11.69 -15.24
N SER A 162 -3.12 11.71 -14.26
CA SER A 162 -3.83 12.93 -13.82
C SER A 162 -3.07 13.78 -12.79
N GLU A 163 -2.25 13.20 -11.92
CA GLU A 163 -1.47 13.95 -10.90
C GLU A 163 0.03 13.89 -11.20
N LEU A 164 0.38 14.17 -12.45
CA LEU A 164 1.76 14.19 -12.86
C LEU A 164 2.35 15.58 -12.58
N ILE A 165 3.40 15.63 -11.75
CA ILE A 165 4.13 16.87 -11.52
C ILE A 165 5.23 16.96 -12.59
N ILE A 166 5.04 17.88 -13.55
CA ILE A 166 6.05 18.27 -14.52
C ILE A 166 6.69 19.57 -14.03
N SER A 167 8.00 19.58 -13.84
CA SER A 167 8.78 20.81 -13.66
C SER A 167 9.96 20.76 -14.62
N GLY A 168 9.85 21.45 -15.76
CA GLY A 168 10.84 21.35 -16.83
C GLY A 168 11.00 19.92 -17.36
N GLN A 169 12.21 19.36 -17.24
CA GLN A 169 12.51 17.97 -17.64
C GLN A 169 12.23 16.93 -16.54
N TYR A 170 11.78 17.36 -15.36
CA TYR A 170 11.50 16.48 -14.24
C TYR A 170 10.06 15.98 -14.28
N MET A 171 9.90 14.65 -14.29
CA MET A 171 8.62 13.96 -14.12
C MET A 171 8.61 13.27 -12.76
N ARG A 172 7.53 13.47 -12.02
CA ARG A 172 7.22 12.66 -10.83
C ARG A 172 5.79 12.16 -10.88
N ILE A 173 5.61 10.86 -10.62
CA ILE A 173 4.30 10.20 -10.52
C ILE A 173 4.05 9.83 -9.06
N TYR A 174 3.06 10.45 -8.43
CA TYR A 174 2.67 10.14 -7.06
C TYR A 174 1.61 9.03 -7.00
N GLY A 175 1.52 8.33 -5.87
CA GLY A 175 0.42 7.41 -5.54
C GLY A 175 0.51 6.00 -6.11
N VAL A 176 1.20 5.78 -7.24
CA VAL A 176 1.28 4.46 -7.88
C VAL A 176 2.20 3.47 -7.13
N PHE A 177 3.37 3.95 -6.71
CA PHE A 177 4.39 3.09 -6.08
C PHE A 177 4.17 2.88 -4.59
N GLU A 178 3.31 3.69 -3.97
CA GLU A 178 3.12 3.70 -2.52
C GLU A 178 2.07 2.70 -2.02
N GLY A 179 1.18 2.24 -2.92
CA GLY A 179 0.18 1.20 -2.70
C GLY A 179 0.75 -0.22 -2.93
N PHE A 180 0.13 -1.00 -3.82
CA PHE A 180 0.47 -2.41 -4.08
C PHE A 180 1.97 -2.68 -4.24
N ILE A 181 2.66 -1.87 -5.06
CA ILE A 181 4.09 -2.04 -5.40
C ILE A 181 4.96 -2.05 -4.13
N ARG A 182 4.59 -1.27 -3.10
CA ARG A 182 5.30 -1.19 -1.82
C ARG A 182 5.53 -2.55 -1.18
N ILE A 183 4.48 -3.36 -1.08
CA ILE A 183 4.54 -4.69 -0.48
C ILE A 183 4.98 -5.71 -1.53
N PHE A 184 4.60 -5.52 -2.79
CA PHE A 184 4.93 -6.44 -3.86
C PHE A 184 6.44 -6.57 -4.12
N ILE A 185 7.20 -5.47 -4.04
CA ILE A 185 8.67 -5.53 -4.14
C ILE A 185 9.27 -6.41 -3.02
N LEU A 186 8.72 -6.36 -1.81
CA LEU A 186 9.17 -7.24 -0.72
C LEU A 186 8.84 -8.71 -1.02
N MET A 187 7.67 -8.99 -1.61
CA MET A 187 7.30 -10.35 -2.03
C MET A 187 8.23 -10.90 -3.13
N ILE A 188 8.61 -10.08 -4.11
CA ILE A 188 9.59 -10.46 -5.15
C ILE A 188 10.96 -10.69 -4.53
N GLY A 189 11.43 -9.76 -3.69
CA GLY A 189 12.69 -9.90 -2.95
C GLY A 189 12.74 -11.20 -2.15
N TYR A 190 11.65 -11.52 -1.48
CA TYR A 190 11.48 -12.76 -0.73
C TYR A 190 11.64 -14.01 -1.61
N GLU A 191 10.95 -14.08 -2.75
CA GLU A 191 11.09 -15.22 -3.69
C GLU A 191 12.53 -15.34 -4.22
N ILE A 192 13.22 -14.20 -4.41
CA ILE A 192 14.64 -14.18 -4.79
C ILE A 192 15.50 -14.81 -3.72
N PHE A 193 15.31 -14.44 -2.47
CA PHE A 193 16.15 -14.89 -1.36
C PHE A 193 15.83 -16.33 -0.93
N LYS A 194 14.56 -16.76 -1.02
CA LYS A 194 14.10 -18.12 -0.70
C LYS A 194 14.61 -19.16 -1.71
N THR A 195 14.68 -18.81 -3.00
CA THR A 195 14.88 -19.80 -4.08
C THR A 195 16.35 -19.96 -4.47
N LYS A 196 16.94 -21.14 -4.20
CA LYS A 196 18.36 -21.45 -4.55
C LYS A 196 18.63 -21.77 -6.04
N LYS A 197 17.62 -21.77 -6.92
CA LYS A 197 17.73 -22.25 -8.31
C LYS A 197 17.65 -21.13 -9.36
N ARG A 198 18.24 -21.41 -10.53
CA ARG A 198 18.32 -20.63 -11.80
C ARG A 198 17.02 -19.99 -12.32
N LYS A 199 15.83 -20.34 -11.80
CA LYS A 199 14.53 -19.74 -12.15
C LYS A 199 14.33 -18.31 -11.61
N ASN A 200 15.32 -17.80 -10.88
CA ASN A 200 15.26 -16.51 -10.20
C ASN A 200 15.55 -15.30 -11.10
N THR A 201 15.99 -15.51 -12.34
CA THR A 201 16.40 -14.41 -13.22
C THR A 201 15.24 -13.46 -13.56
N PHE A 202 14.02 -14.00 -13.69
CA PHE A 202 12.85 -13.16 -13.95
C PHE A 202 12.56 -12.26 -12.76
N HIS A 203 12.45 -12.82 -11.55
CA HIS A 203 12.27 -12.06 -10.31
C HIS A 203 13.34 -10.97 -10.12
N VAL A 204 14.61 -11.27 -10.42
CA VAL A 204 15.71 -10.29 -10.35
C VAL A 204 15.52 -9.16 -11.36
N VAL A 205 15.12 -9.46 -12.61
CA VAL A 205 14.84 -8.44 -13.63
C VAL A 205 13.66 -7.56 -13.19
N SER A 206 12.58 -8.17 -12.70
CA SER A 206 11.42 -7.45 -12.19
C SER A 206 11.80 -6.53 -11.02
N LEU A 207 12.59 -7.04 -10.07
CA LEU A 207 13.09 -6.25 -8.95
C LEU A 207 13.90 -5.02 -9.43
N ILE A 208 14.79 -5.19 -10.42
CA ILE A 208 15.59 -4.09 -10.97
C ILE A 208 14.68 -3.06 -11.65
N ILE A 209 13.73 -3.48 -12.50
CA ILE A 209 12.81 -2.58 -13.19
C ILE A 209 12.00 -1.76 -12.17
N LEU A 210 11.46 -2.41 -11.14
CA LEU A 210 10.67 -1.73 -10.12
C LEU A 210 11.52 -0.79 -9.28
N LEU A 211 12.71 -1.20 -8.84
CA LEU A 211 13.62 -0.33 -8.09
C LEU A 211 14.04 0.89 -8.92
N LEU A 212 14.41 0.72 -10.19
CA LEU A 212 14.71 1.83 -11.10
C LEU A 212 13.51 2.76 -11.25
N SER A 213 12.31 2.19 -11.33
CA SER A 213 11.08 2.97 -11.44
C SER A 213 10.82 3.81 -10.19
N VAL A 214 10.99 3.24 -8.98
CA VAL A 214 10.90 4.02 -7.74
C VAL A 214 11.97 5.13 -7.71
N LEU A 215 13.21 4.82 -8.12
CA LEU A 215 14.33 5.75 -8.04
C LEU A 215 14.17 6.95 -8.99
N LEU A 216 13.80 6.69 -10.24
CA LEU A 216 13.74 7.71 -11.30
C LEU A 216 12.39 8.44 -11.36
N ILE A 217 11.28 7.75 -11.07
CA ILE A 217 9.92 8.24 -11.34
C ILE A 217 9.18 8.62 -10.06
N ASP A 218 9.19 7.77 -9.03
CA ASP A 218 8.51 8.09 -7.75
C ASP A 218 9.29 9.12 -6.93
N GLN A 219 10.63 9.01 -6.95
CA GLN A 219 11.59 9.92 -6.30
C GLN A 219 11.33 10.15 -4.79
N SER A 220 10.57 9.27 -4.14
CA SER A 220 10.33 9.32 -2.70
C SER A 220 11.52 8.75 -1.95
N ARG A 221 12.48 9.62 -1.61
CA ARG A 221 13.72 9.27 -0.87
C ARG A 221 13.44 8.44 0.38
N TYR A 222 12.40 8.84 1.13
CA TYR A 222 11.95 8.13 2.32
C TYR A 222 11.51 6.70 2.00
N TYR A 223 10.67 6.51 0.98
CA TYR A 223 10.21 5.19 0.57
C TYR A 223 11.38 4.31 0.13
N ILE A 224 12.31 4.82 -0.69
CA ILE A 224 13.49 4.07 -1.15
C ILE A 224 14.34 3.56 0.03
N ILE A 225 14.61 4.42 1.02
CA ILE A 225 15.40 4.03 2.20
C ILE A 225 14.68 2.93 2.98
N THR A 226 13.38 3.10 3.26
CA THR A 226 12.60 2.08 3.99
C THR A 226 12.52 0.75 3.22
N LEU A 227 12.42 0.80 1.90
CA LEU A 227 12.38 -0.37 1.03
C LEU A 227 13.70 -1.15 1.06
N ILE A 228 14.84 -0.47 0.90
CA ILE A 228 16.16 -1.10 0.97
C ILE A 228 16.39 -1.72 2.35
N LEU A 229 16.01 -1.02 3.42
CA LEU A 229 16.10 -1.53 4.78
C LEU A 229 15.29 -2.82 4.96
N CYS A 230 14.05 -2.86 4.46
CA CYS A 230 13.19 -4.04 4.57
C CYS A 230 13.68 -5.22 3.73
N LEU A 231 14.21 -4.97 2.52
CA LEU A 231 14.85 -6.01 1.70
C LEU A 231 16.11 -6.57 2.38
N LEU A 232 16.90 -5.70 3.03
CA LEU A 232 18.06 -6.12 3.82
C LEU A 232 17.64 -7.02 4.99
N ILE A 233 16.61 -6.63 5.74
CA ILE A 233 16.09 -7.42 6.86
C ILE A 233 15.64 -8.80 6.39
N ASP A 234 14.89 -8.87 5.29
CA ASP A 234 14.43 -10.13 4.73
C ASP A 234 15.61 -11.03 4.32
N TYR A 235 16.58 -10.47 3.58
CA TYR A 235 17.81 -11.18 3.21
C TYR A 235 18.58 -11.70 4.42
N LEU A 236 18.73 -10.88 5.48
CA LEU A 236 19.45 -11.27 6.70
C LEU A 236 18.72 -12.39 7.44
N TYR A 237 17.38 -12.32 7.51
CA TYR A 237 16.58 -13.31 8.19
C TYR A 237 16.67 -14.68 7.52
N ILE A 238 16.55 -14.71 6.21
CA ILE A 238 16.61 -15.92 5.38
C ILE A 238 18.01 -16.57 5.46
N ASN A 239 19.05 -15.75 5.58
CA ASN A 239 20.45 -16.21 5.61
C ASN A 239 21.06 -16.25 7.01
N LYS A 240 20.27 -16.15 8.09
CA LYS A 240 20.73 -16.04 9.50
C LYS A 240 21.77 -17.09 9.93
N GLY A 241 21.81 -18.27 9.29
CA GLY A 241 22.79 -19.33 9.53
C GLY A 241 24.03 -19.35 8.62
N LYS A 242 24.17 -18.43 7.67
CA LYS A 242 25.25 -18.40 6.65
C LYS A 242 25.97 -17.05 6.55
N ILE A 243 25.54 -16.08 7.34
CA ILE A 243 26.09 -14.73 7.34
C ILE A 243 27.37 -14.74 8.17
N SER A 244 28.50 -14.45 7.53
CA SER A 244 29.74 -14.21 8.26
C SER A 244 29.60 -12.96 9.12
N VAL A 245 30.33 -12.90 10.24
CA VAL A 245 30.35 -11.76 11.18
C VAL A 245 30.50 -10.41 10.45
N GLY A 246 31.26 -10.35 9.34
CA GLY A 246 31.40 -9.14 8.52
C GLY A 246 30.12 -8.67 7.82
N LYS A 247 29.26 -9.58 7.34
CA LYS A 247 27.95 -9.23 6.75
C LYS A 247 26.92 -8.84 7.82
N MET A 248 27.08 -9.33 9.05
CA MET A 248 26.31 -8.90 10.21
C MET A 248 26.75 -7.51 10.71
N LEU A 249 28.06 -7.23 10.71
CA LEU A 249 28.60 -5.90 11.00
C LEU A 249 28.20 -4.88 9.94
N PHE A 250 28.16 -5.26 8.66
CA PHE A 250 27.66 -4.40 7.59
C PHE A 250 26.20 -3.99 7.82
N SER A 251 25.35 -4.90 8.29
CA SER A 251 23.96 -4.57 8.63
C SER A 251 23.84 -3.73 9.91
N ILE A 252 24.71 -3.93 10.89
CA ILE A 252 24.85 -3.07 12.08
C ILE A 252 25.36 -1.67 11.73
N VAL A 253 26.03 -1.46 10.59
CA VAL A 253 26.43 -0.12 10.10
C VAL A 253 25.36 0.48 9.19
N VAL A 254 24.77 -0.31 8.30
CA VAL A 254 23.75 0.14 7.34
C VAL A 254 22.45 0.54 8.02
N ILE A 255 22.01 -0.16 9.07
CA ILE A 255 20.76 0.16 9.78
C ILE A 255 20.87 1.52 10.51
N PRO A 256 21.93 1.80 11.32
CA PRO A 256 22.15 3.12 11.90
C PRO A 256 22.48 4.19 10.87
N MET A 257 23.15 3.86 9.76
CA MET A 257 23.41 4.84 8.68
C MET A 257 22.11 5.20 7.94
N ALA A 258 21.22 4.24 7.71
CA ALA A 258 19.87 4.48 7.21
C ALA A 258 19.04 5.29 8.22
N MET A 259 19.10 4.97 9.52
CA MET A 259 18.46 5.79 10.57
C MET A 259 19.06 7.19 10.65
N MET A 260 20.37 7.36 10.55
CA MET A 260 21.04 8.67 10.51
C MET A 260 20.64 9.45 9.26
N LEU A 261 20.45 8.80 8.11
CA LEU A 261 19.90 9.45 6.91
C LEU A 261 18.44 9.84 7.10
N LEU A 262 17.63 9.02 7.78
CA LEU A 262 16.25 9.36 8.15
C LEU A 262 16.19 10.53 9.13
N VAL A 263 17.08 10.57 10.13
CA VAL A 263 17.21 11.68 11.08
C VAL A 263 17.74 12.92 10.36
N LYS A 264 18.75 12.81 9.49
CA LYS A 264 19.24 13.90 8.65
C LYS A 264 18.17 14.41 7.67
N PHE A 265 17.26 13.55 7.23
CA PHE A 265 16.12 13.94 6.41
C PHE A 265 15.06 14.65 7.24
N ALA A 266 14.75 14.16 8.45
CA ALA A 266 13.87 14.84 9.40
C ALA A 266 14.43 16.21 9.80
N THR A 267 15.74 16.32 10.02
CA THR A 267 16.40 17.60 10.32
C THR A 267 16.60 18.46 9.08
N SER A 268 16.78 17.90 7.88
CA SER A 268 16.77 18.66 6.62
C SER A 268 15.39 19.24 6.33
N ILE A 269 14.32 18.51 6.63
CA ILE A 269 12.96 19.03 6.63
C ILE A 269 12.88 20.18 7.62
N SER A 270 13.29 19.97 8.87
CA SER A 270 13.34 21.00 9.92
C SER A 270 14.17 22.23 9.55
N ASN A 271 15.28 22.07 8.81
CA ASN A 271 16.16 23.17 8.40
C ASN A 271 15.70 23.85 7.11
N SER A 272 14.92 23.16 6.26
CA SER A 272 14.21 23.81 5.15
C SER A 272 12.98 24.60 5.60
N VAL A 273 12.57 24.48 6.87
CA VAL A 273 11.57 25.36 7.51
C VAL A 273 12.16 26.72 7.86
N THR A 274 13.48 26.82 8.10
CA THR A 274 14.14 28.10 8.45
C THR A 274 14.66 28.88 7.23
N LEU A 275 14.72 28.27 6.05
CA LEU A 275 15.11 28.92 4.80
C LEU A 275 13.88 29.02 3.87
N ASN A 276 13.41 30.24 3.64
CA ASN A 276 12.14 30.65 3.00
C ASN A 276 11.87 30.17 1.55
N ASP A 277 12.59 29.19 1.00
CA ASP A 277 12.46 28.76 -0.41
C ASP A 277 11.68 27.44 -0.64
N GLY A 278 11.10 26.84 0.40
CA GLY A 278 10.50 25.51 0.32
C GLY A 278 8.97 25.47 0.32
N GLY A 279 8.29 25.89 -0.75
CA GLY A 279 6.81 25.88 -0.83
C GLY A 279 6.15 24.53 -0.43
N TYR A 280 6.78 23.40 -0.76
CA TYR A 280 6.30 22.05 -0.40
C TYR A 280 6.57 21.66 1.07
N THR A 281 7.67 22.10 1.66
CA THR A 281 7.97 21.83 3.08
C THR A 281 7.07 22.69 3.98
N ASN A 282 6.86 23.95 3.61
CA ASN A 282 5.98 24.87 4.33
C ASN A 282 4.52 24.38 4.31
N ALA A 283 4.06 23.80 3.19
CA ALA A 283 2.75 23.16 3.10
C ALA A 283 2.62 21.94 4.03
N ARG A 284 3.68 21.14 4.20
CA ARG A 284 3.67 19.98 5.11
C ARG A 284 3.69 20.38 6.59
N THR A 285 4.60 21.26 6.99
CA THR A 285 4.70 21.72 8.38
C THR A 285 3.47 22.51 8.80
N GLY A 286 2.98 23.42 7.95
CA GLY A 286 1.72 24.13 8.16
C GLY A 286 0.53 23.17 8.20
N GLY A 287 0.51 22.16 7.32
CA GLY A 287 -0.46 21.09 7.32
C GLY A 287 -0.48 20.31 8.63
N TYR A 288 0.68 19.93 9.19
CA TYR A 288 0.76 19.22 10.47
C TYR A 288 0.10 20.01 11.60
N ALA A 289 0.44 21.28 11.76
CA ALA A 289 -0.15 22.13 12.78
C ALA A 289 -1.66 22.29 12.56
N TYR A 290 -2.07 22.60 11.34
CA TYR A 290 -3.48 22.76 10.97
C TYR A 290 -4.32 21.51 11.27
N TYR A 291 -3.88 20.35 10.80
CA TYR A 291 -4.60 19.09 10.99
C TYR A 291 -4.58 18.64 12.45
N TRP A 292 -3.51 18.94 13.19
CA TRP A 292 -3.48 18.67 14.63
C TRP A 292 -4.55 19.47 15.38
N GLU A 293 -4.71 20.76 15.08
CA GLU A 293 -5.81 21.57 15.65
C GLU A 293 -7.19 21.06 15.21
N LEU A 294 -7.32 20.69 13.94
CA LEU A 294 -8.58 20.18 13.41
C LEU A 294 -8.98 18.84 14.05
N PHE A 295 -8.00 17.98 14.32
CA PHE A 295 -8.19 16.78 15.14
C PHE A 295 -8.57 17.12 16.58
N ARG A 296 -7.89 18.08 17.22
CA ARG A 296 -8.19 18.49 18.60
C ARG A 296 -9.60 19.06 18.77
N SER A 297 -10.16 19.67 17.73
CA SER A 297 -11.55 20.13 17.72
C SER A 297 -12.56 19.01 17.43
N ASN A 298 -12.12 17.88 16.87
CA ASN A 298 -12.99 16.75 16.47
C ASN A 298 -12.43 15.40 16.96
N ILE A 299 -12.04 15.32 18.24
CA ILE A 299 -11.22 14.21 18.76
C ILE A 299 -11.86 12.83 18.54
N LEU A 300 -13.17 12.70 18.75
CA LEU A 300 -13.82 11.39 18.74
C LEU A 300 -13.95 10.79 17.34
N PHE A 301 -14.48 11.57 16.39
CA PHE A 301 -14.88 11.07 15.07
C PHE A 301 -14.12 11.70 13.90
N GLY A 302 -13.25 12.68 14.17
CA GLY A 302 -12.61 13.44 13.12
C GLY A 302 -13.60 14.24 12.28
N ILE A 303 -13.12 14.78 11.15
CA ILE A 303 -13.95 15.54 10.20
C ILE A 303 -14.64 14.65 9.16
N GLY A 304 -14.29 13.37 9.11
CA GLY A 304 -14.70 12.41 8.07
C GLY A 304 -13.70 12.34 6.90
N ALA A 305 -13.68 11.19 6.24
CA ALA A 305 -12.89 10.96 5.04
C ALA A 305 -13.72 11.32 3.80
N ALA A 306 -13.75 12.59 3.41
CA ALA A 306 -14.51 13.09 2.25
C ALA A 306 -13.61 13.40 1.04
N ASN A 307 -14.23 13.68 -0.10
CA ASN A 307 -13.58 14.25 -1.28
C ASN A 307 -14.39 15.48 -1.76
N PRO A 308 -14.16 16.66 -1.17
CA PRO A 308 -14.96 17.85 -1.41
C PRO A 308 -14.66 18.47 -2.77
N ASP A 309 -15.70 19.09 -3.35
CA ASP A 309 -15.58 19.84 -4.60
C ASP A 309 -14.67 21.06 -4.39
N LYS A 310 -13.78 21.31 -5.35
CA LYS A 310 -12.80 22.42 -5.27
C LYS A 310 -13.52 23.75 -5.01
N TRP A 311 -12.86 24.61 -4.23
CA TRP A 311 -13.31 25.98 -3.93
C TRP A 311 -14.58 26.09 -3.08
N THR A 312 -15.04 24.99 -2.48
CA THR A 312 -16.15 25.01 -1.52
C THR A 312 -15.64 25.27 -0.09
N PRO A 313 -16.50 25.72 0.85
CA PRO A 313 -16.09 25.91 2.25
C PRO A 313 -15.51 24.62 2.88
N VAL A 314 -16.12 23.47 2.59
CA VAL A 314 -15.65 22.15 3.05
C VAL A 314 -14.34 21.73 2.39
N TRP A 315 -14.03 22.23 1.20
CA TRP A 315 -12.71 22.05 0.59
C TRP A 315 -11.63 22.82 1.33
N TYR A 316 -11.87 24.07 1.74
CA TYR A 316 -10.92 24.82 2.57
C TYR A 316 -10.80 24.28 4.01
N LEU A 317 -11.85 23.63 4.52
CA LEU A 317 -11.78 22.87 5.77
C LEU A 317 -10.85 21.65 5.64
N GLU A 318 -10.91 20.92 4.53
CA GLU A 318 -10.02 19.78 4.31
C GLU A 318 -8.60 20.20 3.91
N ARG A 319 -8.46 21.27 3.12
CA ARG A 319 -7.19 21.66 2.47
C ARG A 319 -6.47 22.82 3.15
N GLY A 320 -7.03 23.29 4.26
CA GLY A 320 -6.58 24.48 4.96
C GLY A 320 -6.95 25.79 4.25
N PRO A 321 -6.73 26.94 4.89
CA PRO A 321 -7.20 28.25 4.41
C PRO A 321 -6.65 28.63 3.02
N GLN A 322 -5.46 28.16 2.69
CA GLN A 322 -4.80 28.42 1.40
C GLN A 322 -5.11 27.34 0.36
N GLY A 323 -5.76 26.24 0.74
CA GLY A 323 -6.11 25.16 -0.19
C GLY A 323 -4.94 24.28 -0.64
N ILE A 324 -3.81 24.35 0.05
CA ILE A 324 -2.54 23.71 -0.35
C ILE A 324 -2.17 22.50 0.51
N TYR A 325 -2.90 22.22 1.59
CA TYR A 325 -2.59 21.09 2.48
C TYR A 325 -3.21 19.80 1.97
N HIS A 326 -2.59 18.66 2.28
CA HIS A 326 -3.07 17.33 1.93
C HIS A 326 -3.05 16.43 3.17
N LEU A 327 -4.17 15.76 3.49
CA LEU A 327 -4.25 14.84 4.63
C LEU A 327 -3.25 13.67 4.49
N SER A 328 -2.96 13.24 3.27
CA SER A 328 -2.01 12.16 2.95
C SER A 328 -0.54 12.49 3.22
N ASP A 329 -0.21 13.77 3.41
CA ASP A 329 1.16 14.26 3.62
C ASP A 329 1.59 14.31 5.09
N VAL A 330 0.66 14.10 6.03
CA VAL A 330 0.90 14.23 7.48
C VAL A 330 0.73 12.89 8.23
N GLY A 331 0.78 11.78 7.51
CA GLY A 331 0.75 10.43 8.05
C GLY A 331 -0.38 10.15 9.04
N ILE A 332 -0.02 9.72 10.25
CA ILE A 332 -0.98 9.36 11.30
C ILE A 332 -1.86 10.54 11.73
N VAL A 333 -1.34 11.78 11.71
CA VAL A 333 -2.12 12.97 12.08
C VAL A 333 -3.27 13.18 11.09
N GLY A 334 -3.03 12.99 9.79
CA GLY A 334 -4.09 13.06 8.78
C GLY A 334 -5.13 11.95 8.97
N THR A 335 -4.69 10.75 9.36
CA THR A 335 -5.60 9.63 9.67
C THR A 335 -6.48 9.92 10.88
N LEU A 336 -5.90 10.46 11.95
CA LEU A 336 -6.65 10.90 13.14
C LEU A 336 -7.60 12.04 12.81
N THR A 337 -7.22 12.95 11.92
CA THR A 337 -8.08 14.05 11.48
C THR A 337 -9.29 13.53 10.72
N MET A 338 -9.12 12.51 9.87
CA MET A 338 -10.22 11.90 9.11
C MET A 338 -11.18 11.08 9.99
N PHE A 339 -10.65 10.26 10.90
CA PHE A 339 -11.45 9.23 11.59
C PHE A 339 -11.54 9.38 13.11
N GLY A 340 -10.89 10.39 13.68
CA GLY A 340 -10.81 10.61 15.12
C GLY A 340 -9.96 9.58 15.85
N ILE A 341 -10.05 9.57 17.17
CA ILE A 341 -9.26 8.70 18.06
C ILE A 341 -9.63 7.22 17.92
N LEU A 342 -10.86 6.91 17.46
CA LEU A 342 -11.31 5.53 17.28
C LEU A 342 -10.41 4.74 16.33
N ILE A 343 -9.88 5.39 15.30
CA ILE A 343 -8.95 4.75 14.37
C ILE A 343 -7.61 4.41 15.00
N LEU A 344 -7.18 5.15 16.03
CA LEU A 344 -5.94 4.87 16.74
C LEU A 344 -6.05 3.55 17.49
N PHE A 345 -7.15 3.35 18.21
CA PHE A 345 -7.42 2.09 18.91
C PHE A 345 -7.50 0.93 17.92
N TRP A 346 -8.17 1.13 16.78
CA TRP A 346 -8.23 0.15 15.72
C TRP A 346 -6.84 -0.18 15.15
N LEU A 347 -6.02 0.84 14.88
CA LEU A 347 -4.67 0.67 14.33
C LEU A 347 -3.76 -0.06 15.31
N ILE A 348 -3.79 0.30 16.59
CA ILE A 348 -3.07 -0.40 17.66
C ILE A 348 -3.52 -1.87 17.72
N TYR A 349 -4.83 -2.14 17.66
CA TYR A 349 -5.34 -3.51 17.64
C TYR A 349 -4.82 -4.33 16.45
N VAL A 350 -4.84 -3.76 15.25
CA VAL A 350 -4.29 -4.40 14.04
C VAL A 350 -2.78 -4.63 14.16
N LEU A 351 -2.03 -3.64 14.63
CA LEU A 351 -0.58 -3.73 14.83
C LEU A 351 -0.21 -4.83 15.82
N LEU A 352 -0.83 -4.86 17.00
CA LEU A 352 -0.58 -5.89 18.01
C LEU A 352 -0.89 -7.29 17.46
N LYS A 353 -1.94 -7.40 16.64
CA LYS A 353 -2.30 -8.66 15.99
C LYS A 353 -1.29 -9.08 14.93
N MET A 354 -0.81 -8.15 14.10
CA MET A 354 0.27 -8.41 13.15
C MET A 354 1.54 -8.84 13.88
N ILE A 355 1.95 -8.13 14.93
CA ILE A 355 3.09 -8.49 15.78
C ILE A 355 2.93 -9.93 16.31
N LYS A 356 1.76 -10.26 16.88
CA LYS A 356 1.48 -11.60 17.40
C LYS A 356 1.58 -12.68 16.32
N LEU A 357 1.09 -12.44 15.11
CA LEU A 357 1.20 -13.43 14.02
C LEU A 357 2.65 -13.55 13.53
N CYS A 358 3.38 -12.43 13.43
CA CYS A 358 4.79 -12.43 13.06
C CYS A 358 5.68 -13.17 14.07
N THR A 359 5.40 -13.08 15.37
CA THR A 359 6.19 -13.79 16.40
C THR A 359 5.92 -15.30 16.41
N ILE A 360 4.72 -15.74 16.02
CA ILE A 360 4.38 -17.18 15.92
C ILE A 360 4.79 -17.77 14.57
N THR A 361 4.93 -16.97 13.52
CA THR A 361 5.47 -17.43 12.24
C THR A 361 6.94 -17.79 12.43
N VAL A 362 7.36 -18.98 12.00
CA VAL A 362 8.73 -19.49 12.16
C VAL A 362 9.36 -19.69 10.78
N GLY A 363 10.69 -19.67 10.72
CA GLY A 363 11.44 -20.00 9.52
C GLY A 363 11.48 -18.87 8.50
N VAL A 364 11.71 -19.22 7.23
CA VAL A 364 11.99 -18.26 6.15
C VAL A 364 10.84 -17.26 5.96
N ASP A 365 9.58 -17.70 6.07
CA ASP A 365 8.39 -16.85 5.89
C ASP A 365 8.25 -15.77 6.99
N GLN A 366 8.93 -15.92 8.13
CA GLN A 366 8.97 -14.90 9.18
C GLN A 366 9.76 -13.66 8.76
N GLY A 367 10.77 -13.82 7.88
CA GLY A 367 11.55 -12.70 7.33
C GLY A 367 10.68 -11.70 6.59
N LEU A 368 9.88 -12.19 5.63
CA LEU A 368 8.94 -11.36 4.87
C LEU A 368 7.89 -10.70 5.78
N SER A 369 7.30 -11.46 6.71
CA SER A 369 6.30 -10.93 7.64
C SER A 369 6.87 -9.81 8.52
N LEU A 370 8.11 -9.95 8.98
CA LEU A 370 8.81 -8.93 9.77
C LEU A 370 9.11 -7.68 8.92
N SER A 371 9.61 -7.87 7.70
CA SER A 371 9.91 -6.76 6.78
C SER A 371 8.67 -5.96 6.43
N ILE A 372 7.53 -6.62 6.19
CA ILE A 372 6.23 -5.96 5.96
C ILE A 372 5.79 -5.15 7.19
N LEU A 373 5.89 -5.74 8.39
CA LEU A 373 5.54 -5.06 9.64
C LEU A 373 6.40 -3.82 9.88
N ILE A 374 7.72 -3.93 9.68
CA ILE A 374 8.66 -2.82 9.84
C ILE A 374 8.39 -1.72 8.79
N MET A 375 8.14 -2.10 7.53
CA MET A 375 7.76 -1.15 6.49
C MET A 375 6.51 -0.35 6.89
N MET A 376 5.50 -1.02 7.46
CA MET A 376 4.28 -0.34 7.92
C MET A 376 4.58 0.60 9.09
N LEU A 377 5.29 0.12 10.12
CA LEU A 377 5.64 0.91 11.31
C LEU A 377 6.45 2.16 10.97
N LEU A 378 7.46 2.02 10.10
CA LEU A 378 8.26 3.15 9.66
C LEU A 378 7.39 4.16 8.93
N ALA A 379 6.50 3.72 8.04
CA ALA A 379 5.69 4.59 7.19
C ALA A 379 4.66 5.41 7.97
N LEU A 380 4.12 4.91 9.09
CA LEU A 380 3.01 5.55 9.84
C LEU A 380 3.15 7.07 10.10
N PRO A 381 4.29 7.62 10.55
CA PRO A 381 4.40 9.03 10.89
C PRO A 381 4.26 9.96 9.69
N LEU A 382 4.67 9.52 8.50
CA LEU A 382 4.72 10.34 7.29
C LEU A 382 3.63 9.95 6.28
N ASN A 383 3.41 8.65 6.13
CA ASN A 383 2.63 8.04 5.06
C ASN A 383 1.78 6.89 5.61
N SER A 384 0.67 7.23 6.26
CA SER A 384 -0.23 6.24 6.86
C SER A 384 -0.82 5.29 5.81
N TYR A 385 -0.90 4.00 6.15
CA TYR A 385 -1.50 2.99 5.26
C TYR A 385 -3.03 3.10 5.16
N LEU A 386 -3.64 4.03 5.91
CA LEU A 386 -5.08 4.28 5.91
C LEU A 386 -5.51 5.41 4.97
N ASP A 387 -4.59 6.01 4.22
CA ASP A 387 -4.99 6.87 3.11
C ASP A 387 -5.47 6.05 1.90
N SER A 388 -6.25 6.68 1.03
CA SER A 388 -6.82 6.03 -0.14
C SER A 388 -5.77 5.39 -1.06
N THR A 389 -4.56 5.95 -1.14
CA THR A 389 -3.47 5.46 -2.01
C THR A 389 -2.75 4.22 -1.47
N ARG A 390 -2.66 4.09 -0.14
CA ARG A 390 -1.83 3.11 0.57
C ARG A 390 -2.65 2.03 1.29
N VAL A 391 -3.98 2.12 1.29
CA VAL A 391 -4.87 1.05 1.81
C VAL A 391 -4.63 -0.30 1.11
N MET A 392 -4.23 -0.30 -0.16
CA MET A 392 -3.80 -1.53 -0.84
C MET A 392 -2.58 -2.19 -0.15
N SER A 393 -1.65 -1.38 0.36
CA SER A 393 -0.50 -1.86 1.15
C SER A 393 -0.95 -2.46 2.48
N LEU A 394 -1.97 -1.89 3.13
CA LEU A 394 -2.58 -2.47 4.32
C LEU A 394 -3.19 -3.84 4.00
N LEU A 395 -4.02 -3.92 2.95
CA LEU A 395 -4.65 -5.16 2.49
C LEU A 395 -3.61 -6.27 2.28
N LEU A 396 -2.56 -5.98 1.52
CA LEU A 396 -1.51 -6.97 1.27
C LEU A 396 -0.77 -7.32 2.55
N SER A 397 -0.43 -6.34 3.39
CA SER A 397 0.26 -6.59 4.65
C SER A 397 -0.48 -7.59 5.53
N ILE A 398 -1.78 -7.37 5.77
CA ILE A 398 -2.59 -8.27 6.60
C ILE A 398 -2.77 -9.64 5.95
N THR A 399 -2.90 -9.69 4.62
CA THR A 399 -3.10 -10.94 3.86
C THR A 399 -1.84 -11.80 3.91
N ILE A 400 -0.67 -11.24 3.57
CA ILE A 400 0.59 -11.98 3.49
C ILE A 400 1.06 -12.46 4.87
N ILE A 401 0.95 -11.62 5.90
CA ILE A 401 1.31 -12.02 7.27
C ILE A 401 0.44 -13.20 7.73
N GLU A 402 -0.86 -13.18 7.43
CA GLU A 402 -1.72 -14.29 7.80
C GLU A 402 -1.46 -15.54 6.97
N LEU A 403 -1.22 -15.43 5.67
CA LEU A 403 -0.85 -16.56 4.82
C LEU A 403 0.42 -17.25 5.31
N ASN A 404 1.47 -16.46 5.62
CA ASN A 404 2.73 -16.98 6.17
C ASN A 404 2.51 -17.68 7.51
N TYR A 405 1.67 -17.12 8.37
CA TYR A 405 1.29 -17.75 9.64
C TYR A 405 0.55 -19.08 9.43
N LEU A 406 -0.41 -19.15 8.51
CA LEU A 406 -1.18 -20.38 8.26
C LEU A 406 -0.32 -21.49 7.68
N ARG A 407 0.58 -21.15 6.74
CA ARG A 407 1.53 -22.10 6.14
C ARG A 407 2.41 -22.77 7.19
N ASN A 408 2.87 -21.99 8.17
CA ASN A 408 3.67 -22.51 9.28
C ASN A 408 2.90 -23.52 10.15
N ILE A 409 1.63 -23.26 10.46
CA ILE A 409 0.81 -24.21 11.24
C ILE A 409 0.56 -25.50 10.46
N THR A 410 0.27 -25.40 9.16
CA THR A 410 0.03 -26.58 8.34
C THR A 410 1.27 -27.46 8.23
N SER A 411 2.47 -26.87 8.12
CA SER A 411 3.72 -27.65 8.12
C SER A 411 3.98 -28.36 9.46
N ASP A 412 3.68 -27.72 10.60
CA ASP A 412 3.86 -28.33 11.92
C ASP A 412 2.91 -29.52 12.16
N LEU A 413 1.69 -29.47 11.59
CA LEU A 413 0.72 -30.57 11.69
C LEU A 413 1.09 -31.77 10.81
N GLU A 414 1.64 -31.53 9.62
CA GLU A 414 2.14 -32.60 8.73
C GLU A 414 3.39 -33.30 9.29
N VAL A 415 4.22 -32.58 10.06
CA VAL A 415 5.39 -33.17 10.73
C VAL A 415 5.00 -34.01 11.95
N LYS A 416 3.94 -33.64 12.68
CA LYS A 416 3.46 -34.42 13.84
C LYS A 416 2.64 -35.66 13.48
N THR A 417 2.22 -35.79 12.23
CA THR A 417 1.41 -36.92 11.74
C THR A 417 2.23 -37.95 10.96
N ARG A 418 3.53 -37.72 10.80
CA ARG A 418 4.54 -38.69 10.35
C ARG A 418 5.38 -39.14 11.54
#